data_AF-A0A3B8W9A6-F1
#
_entry.id   AF-A0A3B8W9A6-F1
#
_cell.length_a   1.000
_cell.length_b   1.000
_cell.length_c   1.000
_cell.angle_alpha   90.00
_cell.angle_beta   90.00
_cell.angle_gamma   90.00
#
_symmetry.space_group_name_H-M   'P 1'
#
loop_
_entity.id
_entity.type
_entity.pdbx_description
1 polymer ?
#
loop_
_entity_poly.entity_id
_entity_poly.type
_entity_poly.pdbx_seq_one_letter_code
_entity_poly.pdbx_strand_id
1 'polypeptide(L)'
;MSKTLTEIAQQLRGANKRVQLIYAFNGSGKTRLSREFKQLIAPKNDDEDVTNSEGESAFSRNKILYYNAFTEDLFYWDNDLDSDAEPKLKIQPNSFTDWVLKDQGQDLNIVTNFQRYANQKLTPHFSADFTEVTFSLERGDNEHSGNLKISKGEESNFIWSIFYT
;
A
#
# COMPACT_ATOMS: atom_id res chain seq x y z
N MET A 1 13.21 17.83 29.76
CA MET A 1 11.79 17.54 29.50
C MET A 1 11.69 16.79 28.18
N SER A 2 10.88 15.74 28.10
CA SER A 2 10.63 15.02 26.84
C SER A 2 9.75 15.86 25.92
N LYS A 3 10.09 15.91 24.62
CA LYS A 3 9.27 16.59 23.62
C LYS A 3 7.93 15.87 23.42
N THR A 4 6.87 16.61 23.13
CA THR A 4 5.57 16.04 22.72
C THR A 4 5.65 15.50 21.29
N LEU A 5 4.70 14.63 20.89
CA LEU A 5 4.66 14.12 19.51
C LEU A 5 4.45 15.26 18.49
N THR A 6 3.64 16.25 18.84
CA THR A 6 3.38 17.44 18.02
C THR A 6 4.66 18.27 17.83
N GLU A 7 5.45 18.47 18.90
CA GLU A 7 6.75 19.17 18.80
C GLU A 7 7.75 18.40 17.92
N ILE A 8 7.78 17.07 18.03
CA ILE A 8 8.63 16.24 17.16
C ILE A 8 8.16 16.36 15.70
N ALA A 9 6.86 16.27 15.44
CA ALA A 9 6.32 16.38 14.10
C ALA A 9 6.58 17.77 13.46
N GLN A 10 6.49 18.85 14.24
CA GLN A 10 6.87 20.20 13.81
C GLN A 10 8.37 20.30 13.49
N GLN A 11 9.23 19.69 14.31
CA GLN A 11 10.67 19.63 14.04
C GLN A 11 11.00 18.87 12.77
N LEU A 12 10.34 17.74 12.52
CA LEU A 12 10.50 16.97 11.28
C LEU A 12 10.11 17.82 10.06
N ARG A 13 9.02 18.57 10.15
CA ARG A 13 8.60 19.48 9.07
C ARG A 13 9.59 20.64 8.86
N GLY A 14 10.14 21.17 9.95
CA GLY A 14 11.07 22.31 9.93
C GLY A 14 12.54 21.96 9.64
N ALA A 15 12.92 20.68 9.63
CA ALA A 15 14.31 20.24 9.50
C ALA A 15 14.99 20.61 8.17
N ASN A 16 14.24 21.10 7.18
CA ASN A 16 14.71 21.43 5.82
C ASN A 16 15.57 20.30 5.20
N LYS A 17 15.15 19.05 5.40
CA LYS A 17 15.75 17.86 4.82
C LYS A 17 14.78 17.22 3.84
N ARG A 18 15.30 16.77 2.68
CA ARG A 18 14.51 16.04 1.68
C ARG A 18 14.12 14.64 2.15
N VAL A 19 15.01 13.96 2.88
CA VAL A 19 14.81 12.60 3.40
C VAL A 19 15.19 12.59 4.87
N GLN A 20 14.34 11.98 5.70
CA GLN A 20 14.58 11.77 7.12
C GLN A 20 14.21 10.33 7.48
N LEU A 21 15.17 9.57 8.00
CA LEU A 21 14.97 8.20 8.47
C LEU A 21 14.89 8.21 10.00
N ILE A 22 13.80 7.68 10.53
CA ILE A 22 13.57 7.60 11.99
C ILE A 22 13.45 6.13 12.38
N TYR A 23 14.36 5.68 13.23
CA TYR A 23 14.33 4.35 13.82
C TYR A 23 14.03 4.45 15.31
N ALA A 24 13.12 3.59 15.80
CA ALA A 24 12.79 3.50 17.21
C ALA A 24 12.29 2.09 17.57
N PHE A 25 12.45 1.71 18.83
CA PHE A 25 11.97 0.44 19.36
C PHE A 25 10.43 0.29 19.26
N ASN A 26 9.95 -0.94 19.43
CA ASN A 26 8.52 -1.21 19.49
C ASN A 26 7.91 -0.55 20.74
N GLY A 27 6.66 -0.09 20.63
CA GLY A 27 6.01 0.66 21.70
C GLY A 27 6.43 2.13 21.85
N SER A 28 7.44 2.61 21.11
CA SER A 28 7.90 4.02 21.18
C SER A 28 6.98 5.04 20.49
N GLY A 29 5.78 4.65 20.04
CA GLY A 29 4.80 5.57 19.47
C GLY A 29 5.04 5.99 18.01
N LYS A 30 5.85 5.26 17.23
CA LYS A 30 6.10 5.53 15.80
C LYS A 30 4.81 5.77 14.99
N THR A 31 3.81 4.90 15.18
CA THR A 31 2.51 5.01 14.51
C THR A 31 1.72 6.24 14.94
N ARG A 32 1.84 6.66 16.22
CA ARG A 32 1.19 7.90 16.69
C ARG A 32 1.89 9.13 16.10
N LEU A 33 3.23 9.14 16.04
CA LEU A 33 4.01 10.21 15.44
C LEU A 33 3.66 10.41 13.96
N SER A 34 3.51 9.34 13.18
CA SER A 34 3.15 9.46 11.77
C SER A 34 1.75 10.07 11.58
N ARG A 35 0.81 9.82 12.51
CA ARG A 35 -0.53 10.42 12.48
C ARG A 35 -0.51 11.92 12.81
N GLU A 36 0.26 12.32 13.82
CA GLU A 36 0.49 13.74 14.14
C GLU A 36 1.11 14.47 12.94
N PHE A 37 2.10 13.86 12.29
CA PHE A 37 2.72 14.42 11.10
C PHE A 37 1.75 14.55 9.92
N LYS A 38 0.88 13.55 9.70
CA LYS A 38 -0.21 13.60 8.71
C LYS A 38 -1.13 14.82 8.95
N GLN A 39 -1.57 15.02 10.20
CA GLN A 39 -2.42 16.17 10.55
C GLN A 39 -1.74 17.52 10.30
N LEU A 40 -0.42 17.61 10.50
CA LEU A 40 0.31 18.86 10.26
C LEU A 40 0.44 19.26 8.78
N ILE A 41 0.44 18.30 7.86
CA ILE A 41 0.65 18.58 6.42
C ILE A 41 -0.62 18.48 5.58
N ALA A 42 -1.61 17.72 6.08
CA ALA A 42 -2.94 17.55 5.52
C ALA A 42 -3.97 17.59 6.66
N PRO A 43 -4.20 18.79 7.26
CA PRO A 43 -5.24 18.96 8.27
C PRO A 43 -6.60 18.61 7.67
N LYS A 44 -7.45 17.95 8.45
CA LYS A 44 -8.87 17.80 8.11
C LYS A 44 -9.50 19.18 8.24
N ASN A 45 -10.20 19.65 7.21
CA ASN A 45 -11.07 20.81 7.36
C ASN A 45 -12.37 20.30 8.00
N ASP A 46 -12.72 20.79 9.17
CA ASP A 46 -13.94 20.37 9.91
C ASP A 46 -15.26 20.87 9.27
N ASP A 47 -15.23 21.47 8.06
CA ASP A 47 -16.40 22.05 7.38
C ASP A 47 -17.01 21.17 6.27
N GLU A 48 -16.49 19.96 6.01
CA GLU A 48 -17.12 19.04 5.04
C GLU A 48 -17.87 17.90 5.73
N ASP A 49 -19.09 18.22 6.18
CA ASP A 49 -20.12 17.26 6.54
C ASP A 49 -20.42 16.29 5.37
N VAL A 50 -20.10 15.01 5.59
CA VAL A 50 -20.91 13.83 5.26
C VAL A 50 -21.19 13.49 3.78
N THR A 51 -20.73 14.26 2.78
CA THR A 51 -21.18 14.00 1.38
C THR A 51 -20.17 13.86 0.26
N ASN A 52 -18.86 13.81 0.49
CA ASN A 52 -17.91 13.47 -0.60
C ASN A 52 -16.67 12.72 -0.12
N SER A 53 -16.79 11.39 -0.01
CA SER A 53 -15.70 10.42 0.22
C SER A 53 -14.61 10.42 -0.88
N GLU A 54 -14.72 11.26 -1.90
CA GLU A 54 -13.82 11.32 -3.07
C GLU A 54 -12.90 12.56 -3.07
N GLY A 55 -13.25 13.63 -2.33
CA GLY A 55 -12.51 14.91 -2.31
C GLY A 55 -11.38 14.98 -1.27
N GLU A 56 -11.63 14.49 -0.04
CA GLU A 56 -10.63 14.50 1.05
C GLU A 56 -9.43 13.57 0.77
N SER A 57 -9.70 12.48 0.05
CA SER A 57 -8.67 11.55 -0.36
C SER A 57 -7.74 12.19 -1.39
N ALA A 58 -8.21 13.05 -2.30
CA ALA A 58 -7.39 13.67 -3.35
C ALA A 58 -6.34 14.63 -2.78
N PHE A 59 -6.71 15.44 -1.78
CA PHE A 59 -5.80 16.42 -1.16
C PHE A 59 -4.74 15.78 -0.25
N SER A 60 -5.07 14.68 0.44
CA SER A 60 -4.10 13.92 1.22
C SER A 60 -3.16 13.08 0.34
N ARG A 61 -3.66 12.54 -0.80
CA ARG A 61 -2.90 11.79 -1.81
C ARG A 61 -1.71 12.58 -2.38
N ASN A 62 -1.86 13.88 -2.63
CA ASN A 62 -0.80 14.70 -3.25
C ASN A 62 0.35 15.10 -2.31
N LYS A 63 0.21 14.89 -0.99
CA LYS A 63 1.18 15.38 0.01
C LYS A 63 1.83 14.28 0.84
N ILE A 64 1.15 13.13 1.03
CA ILE A 64 1.70 12.03 1.82
C ILE A 64 1.30 10.68 1.21
N LEU A 65 2.29 9.79 1.11
CA LEU A 65 2.05 8.36 1.02
C LEU A 65 2.08 7.79 2.43
N TYR A 66 0.97 7.22 2.87
CA TYR A 66 0.82 6.71 4.23
C TYR A 66 0.81 5.18 4.19
N TYR A 67 1.97 4.55 4.46
CA TYR A 67 2.06 3.11 4.67
C TYR A 67 2.36 2.83 6.15
N ASN A 68 1.38 2.31 6.88
CA ASN A 68 1.52 1.86 8.25
C ASN A 68 0.57 0.68 8.54
N ALA A 69 0.56 0.21 9.79
CA ALA A 69 -0.33 -0.88 10.22
C ALA A 69 -1.85 -0.67 9.94
N PHE A 70 -2.32 0.54 9.62
CA PHE A 70 -3.71 0.79 9.22
C PHE A 70 -3.94 0.71 7.71
N THR A 71 -2.89 0.83 6.91
CA THR A 71 -2.95 0.67 5.44
C THR A 71 -2.37 -0.66 4.98
N GLU A 72 -1.70 -1.40 5.87
CA GLU A 72 -1.33 -2.80 5.66
C GLU A 72 -2.59 -3.67 5.45
N ASP A 73 -3.71 -3.33 6.08
CA ASP A 73 -5.01 -4.00 5.92
C ASP A 73 -5.66 -3.78 4.54
N LEU A 74 -5.03 -3.01 3.64
CA LEU A 74 -5.52 -2.87 2.27
C LEU A 74 -5.42 -4.17 1.47
N PHE A 75 -4.52 -5.07 1.86
CA PHE A 75 -4.27 -6.32 1.17
C PHE A 75 -4.44 -7.48 2.13
N TYR A 76 -5.27 -8.46 1.76
CA TYR A 76 -5.50 -9.63 2.59
C TYR A 76 -5.67 -10.88 1.74
N TRP A 77 -5.19 -12.01 2.24
CA TRP A 77 -5.37 -13.27 1.54
C TRP A 77 -6.75 -13.85 1.80
N ASP A 78 -7.47 -14.10 0.72
CA ASP A 78 -8.59 -15.03 0.70
C ASP A 78 -8.04 -16.41 0.35
N ASN A 79 -8.02 -17.30 1.33
CA ASN A 79 -7.47 -18.65 1.19
C ASN A 79 -8.56 -19.73 1.15
N ASP A 80 -9.85 -19.33 1.18
CA ASP A 80 -11.04 -20.17 1.30
C ASP A 80 -10.75 -21.65 1.62
N LEU A 81 -10.37 -21.89 2.88
CA LEU A 81 -9.91 -23.19 3.36
C LEU A 81 -11.02 -24.24 3.36
N ASP A 82 -12.28 -23.79 3.30
CA ASP A 82 -13.47 -24.64 3.37
C ASP A 82 -13.90 -25.13 1.98
N SER A 83 -13.69 -24.32 0.93
CA SER A 83 -14.11 -24.65 -0.44
C SER A 83 -12.98 -25.13 -1.36
N ASP A 84 -11.75 -25.28 -0.86
CA ASP A 84 -10.53 -25.60 -1.63
C ASP A 84 -10.33 -24.62 -2.81
N ALA A 85 -10.70 -23.35 -2.61
CA ALA A 85 -10.61 -22.35 -3.67
C ALA A 85 -9.17 -21.89 -3.85
N GLU A 86 -8.82 -21.54 -5.08
CA GLU A 86 -7.49 -21.07 -5.40
C GLU A 86 -7.11 -19.79 -4.61
N PRO A 87 -5.90 -19.72 -4.05
CA PRO A 87 -5.49 -18.62 -3.20
C PRO A 87 -5.39 -17.32 -3.98
N LYS A 88 -6.00 -16.26 -3.45
CA LYS A 88 -5.99 -14.93 -4.06
C LYS A 88 -5.78 -13.82 -3.04
N LEU A 89 -5.06 -12.79 -3.46
CA LEU A 89 -4.84 -11.59 -2.66
C LEU A 89 -5.95 -10.59 -2.99
N LYS A 90 -6.77 -10.25 -2.00
CA LYS A 90 -7.84 -9.27 -2.11
C LYS A 90 -7.29 -7.86 -1.86
N ILE A 91 -7.79 -6.91 -2.63
CA ILE A 91 -7.53 -5.47 -2.48
C ILE A 91 -8.79 -4.83 -1.92
N GLN A 92 -8.70 -4.22 -0.74
CA GLN A 92 -9.78 -3.43 -0.16
C GLN A 92 -10.03 -2.19 -1.02
N PRO A 93 -11.29 -1.87 -1.38
CA PRO A 93 -11.62 -0.67 -2.13
C PRO A 93 -11.06 0.58 -1.47
N ASN A 94 -10.24 1.32 -2.18
CA ASN A 94 -9.70 2.59 -1.71
C ASN A 94 -9.30 3.50 -2.88
N SER A 95 -9.39 4.80 -2.63
CA SER A 95 -9.09 5.84 -3.62
C SER A 95 -7.66 5.82 -4.18
N PHE A 96 -6.70 5.19 -3.50
CA PHE A 96 -5.32 5.12 -3.97
C PHE A 96 -5.17 4.00 -5.01
N THR A 97 -5.62 2.78 -4.71
CA THR A 97 -5.53 1.66 -5.65
C THR A 97 -6.41 1.88 -6.88
N ASP A 98 -7.58 2.50 -6.72
CA ASP A 98 -8.41 2.89 -7.87
C ASP A 98 -7.68 3.87 -8.78
N TRP A 99 -7.04 4.89 -8.21
CA TRP A 99 -6.28 5.86 -9.01
C TRP A 99 -5.08 5.22 -9.72
N VAL A 100 -4.27 4.41 -9.02
CA VAL A 100 -3.10 3.74 -9.61
C VAL A 100 -3.50 2.74 -10.70
N LEU A 101 -4.52 1.92 -10.45
CA LEU A 101 -4.88 0.81 -11.34
C LEU A 101 -5.87 1.22 -12.43
N LYS A 102 -6.94 1.95 -12.09
CA LYS A 102 -8.01 2.31 -13.03
C LYS A 102 -7.71 3.59 -13.78
N ASP A 103 -7.29 4.64 -13.07
CA ASP A 103 -7.11 5.96 -13.70
C ASP A 103 -5.75 6.08 -14.41
N GLN A 104 -4.69 5.50 -13.82
CA GLN A 104 -3.33 5.56 -14.36
C GLN A 104 -2.92 4.31 -15.16
N GLY A 105 -3.64 3.19 -15.04
CA GLY A 105 -3.32 1.96 -15.78
C GLY A 105 -1.91 1.42 -15.50
N GLN A 106 -1.49 1.45 -14.23
CA GLN A 106 -0.12 1.13 -13.83
C GLN A 106 0.13 -0.36 -13.57
N ASP A 107 -0.86 -1.23 -13.79
CA ASP A 107 -0.80 -2.67 -13.53
C ASP A 107 0.43 -3.34 -14.17
N LEU A 108 0.74 -3.03 -15.44
CA LEU A 108 1.93 -3.57 -16.12
C LEU A 108 3.25 -3.10 -15.49
N ASN A 109 3.31 -1.85 -15.03
CA ASN A 109 4.50 -1.32 -14.37
C ASN A 109 4.67 -1.94 -12.97
N ILE A 110 3.57 -2.18 -12.26
CA ILE A 110 3.57 -2.91 -10.99
C ILE A 110 4.09 -4.34 -11.18
N VAL A 111 3.58 -5.06 -12.19
CA VAL A 111 4.07 -6.41 -12.57
C VAL A 111 5.57 -6.37 -12.84
N THR A 112 6.02 -5.42 -13.66
CA THR A 112 7.43 -5.26 -14.04
C THR A 112 8.32 -4.98 -12.83
N ASN A 113 7.90 -4.07 -11.96
CA ASN A 113 8.62 -3.72 -10.74
C ASN A 113 8.70 -4.92 -9.78
N PHE A 114 7.59 -5.63 -9.58
CA PHE A 114 7.55 -6.80 -8.73
C PHE A 114 8.49 -7.91 -9.24
N GLN A 115 8.41 -8.25 -10.53
CA GLN A 115 9.28 -9.23 -11.15
C GLN A 115 10.77 -8.84 -11.06
N ARG A 116 11.07 -7.54 -11.15
CA ARG A 116 12.43 -7.01 -11.01
C ARG A 116 13.01 -7.17 -9.60
N TYR A 117 12.20 -6.96 -8.56
CA TYR A 117 12.66 -6.95 -7.17
C TYR A 117 12.42 -8.26 -6.40
N ALA A 118 11.50 -9.12 -6.87
CA ALA A 118 11.19 -10.39 -6.23
C ALA A 118 11.63 -11.59 -7.08
N ASN A 119 10.92 -11.89 -8.16
CA ASN A 119 11.18 -13.06 -9.00
C ASN A 119 10.63 -12.86 -10.42
N GLN A 120 11.52 -12.90 -11.43
CA GLN A 120 11.16 -12.66 -12.83
C GLN A 120 10.15 -13.65 -13.41
N LYS A 121 10.04 -14.86 -12.83
CA LYS A 121 9.11 -15.89 -13.30
C LYS A 121 7.75 -15.84 -12.61
N LEU A 122 7.61 -15.01 -11.58
CA LEU A 122 6.40 -14.94 -10.77
C LEU A 122 5.56 -13.76 -11.25
N THR A 123 4.42 -14.06 -11.88
CA THR A 123 3.58 -13.06 -12.55
C THR A 123 2.29 -12.84 -11.75
N PRO A 124 2.06 -11.63 -11.23
CA PRO A 124 0.77 -11.24 -10.68
C PRO A 124 -0.24 -10.96 -11.80
N HIS A 125 -1.47 -11.40 -11.61
CA HIS A 125 -2.59 -11.19 -12.52
C HIS A 125 -3.70 -10.46 -11.77
N PHE A 126 -4.03 -9.26 -12.22
CA PHE A 126 -5.14 -8.49 -11.68
C PHE A 126 -6.46 -8.97 -12.26
N SER A 127 -7.50 -9.04 -11.43
CA SER A 127 -8.87 -9.19 -11.90
C SER A 127 -9.30 -7.97 -12.72
N ALA A 128 -10.30 -8.15 -13.59
CA ALA A 128 -10.79 -7.07 -14.47
C ALA A 128 -11.32 -5.84 -13.72
N ASP A 129 -11.76 -6.01 -12.47
CA ASP A 129 -12.25 -4.96 -11.58
C ASP A 129 -11.20 -4.45 -10.58
N PHE A 130 -9.98 -5.01 -10.62
CA PHE A 130 -8.85 -4.69 -9.74
C PHE A 130 -9.11 -4.93 -8.24
N THR A 131 -9.99 -5.87 -7.91
CA THR A 131 -10.29 -6.24 -6.51
C THR A 131 -9.52 -7.46 -6.04
N GLU A 132 -8.95 -8.24 -6.96
CA GLU A 132 -8.22 -9.48 -6.68
C GLU A 132 -6.92 -9.53 -7.49
N VAL A 133 -5.91 -10.19 -6.90
CA VAL A 133 -4.65 -10.52 -7.55
C VAL A 133 -4.37 -11.99 -7.34
N THR A 134 -4.11 -12.72 -8.43
CA THR A 134 -3.60 -14.08 -8.37
C THR A 134 -2.16 -14.12 -8.86
N PHE A 135 -1.44 -15.20 -8.56
CA PHE A 135 -0.04 -15.32 -8.92
C PHE A 135 0.20 -16.67 -9.60
N SER A 136 1.00 -16.67 -10.67
CA SER A 136 1.42 -17.89 -11.36
C SER A 136 2.92 -17.88 -11.63
N LEU A 137 3.52 -19.06 -11.73
CA LEU A 137 4.88 -19.18 -12.26
C LEU A 137 4.83 -19.42 -13.77
N GLU A 138 5.54 -18.59 -14.51
CA GLU A 138 5.84 -18.85 -15.93
C GLU A 138 6.88 -19.98 -16.01
N ARG A 139 6.43 -21.14 -16.51
CA ARG A 139 7.31 -22.21 -16.99
C ARG A 139 7.58 -21.98 -18.48
N GLY A 140 8.74 -22.42 -18.98
CA GLY A 140 9.16 -22.18 -20.38
C GLY A 140 8.28 -22.91 -21.41
N ASP A 141 7.46 -23.80 -20.92
CA ASP A 141 6.37 -24.53 -21.49
C ASP A 141 5.10 -23.73 -21.10
N ASN A 142 4.32 -23.28 -22.08
CA ASN A 142 3.11 -22.42 -21.97
C ASN A 142 2.00 -22.89 -20.97
N GLU A 143 2.27 -23.88 -20.13
CA GLU A 143 1.43 -24.29 -19.01
C GLU A 143 1.53 -23.28 -17.86
N HIS A 144 0.43 -22.60 -17.60
CA HIS A 144 0.26 -21.85 -16.36
C HIS A 144 0.20 -22.87 -15.22
N SER A 145 1.23 -22.92 -14.38
CA SER A 145 1.06 -23.53 -13.07
C SER A 145 -0.04 -22.73 -12.39
N GLY A 146 -1.13 -23.38 -11.99
CA GLY A 146 -2.31 -22.71 -11.41
C GLY A 146 -1.98 -21.73 -10.28
N ASN A 147 -3.00 -21.00 -9.84
CA ASN A 147 -2.82 -19.92 -8.88
C ASN A 147 -2.12 -20.40 -7.59
N LEU A 148 -1.09 -19.66 -7.18
CA LEU A 148 -0.27 -20.01 -6.02
C LEU A 148 -0.23 -18.87 -5.00
N LYS A 149 -0.03 -19.26 -3.75
CA LYS A 149 0.24 -18.33 -2.66
C LYS A 149 1.74 -18.03 -2.59
N ILE A 150 2.08 -16.75 -2.56
CA ILE A 150 3.46 -16.28 -2.49
C ILE A 150 3.93 -16.14 -1.03
N SER A 151 5.24 -16.12 -0.81
CA SER A 151 5.80 -15.93 0.52
C SER A 151 5.49 -14.53 1.08
N LYS A 152 5.59 -14.35 2.41
CA LYS A 152 5.39 -13.04 3.05
C LYS A 152 6.38 -11.97 2.57
N GLY A 153 7.60 -12.36 2.21
CA GLY A 153 8.58 -11.46 1.61
C GLY A 153 8.19 -11.02 0.20
N GLU A 154 7.70 -11.94 -0.63
CA GLU A 154 7.19 -11.62 -1.98
C GLU A 154 5.93 -10.76 -1.89
N GLU A 155 5.00 -11.08 -0.99
CA GLU A 155 3.81 -10.27 -0.72
C GLU A 155 4.19 -8.82 -0.37
N SER A 156 5.19 -8.65 0.51
CA SER A 156 5.70 -7.32 0.85
C SER A 156 6.27 -6.59 -0.36
N ASN A 157 7.07 -7.27 -1.19
CA ASN A 157 7.63 -6.67 -2.41
C ASN A 157 6.56 -6.32 -3.44
N PHE A 158 5.51 -7.14 -3.57
CA PHE A 158 4.38 -6.87 -4.45
C PHE A 158 3.64 -5.61 -4.00
N ILE A 159 3.29 -5.53 -2.71
CA ILE A 159 2.63 -4.36 -2.12
C ILE A 159 3.50 -3.10 -2.33
N TRP A 160 4.80 -3.17 -2.08
CA TRP A 160 5.71 -2.04 -2.35
C TRP A 160 5.76 -1.66 -3.83
N SER A 161 5.61 -2.61 -4.75
CA SER A 161 5.58 -2.32 -6.19
C SER A 161 4.33 -1.53 -6.59
N ILE A 162 3.19 -1.73 -5.91
CA ILE A 162 1.99 -0.90 -6.06
C ILE A 162 2.24 0.53 -5.58
N PHE A 163 2.92 0.68 -4.43
CA PHE A 163 3.18 2.00 -3.83
C PHE A 163 4.29 2.80 -4.51
N TYR A 164 5.23 2.11 -5.16
CA TYR A 164 6.36 2.71 -5.85
C TYR A 164 5.99 3.25 -7.24
N THR A 165 4.99 2.64 -7.87
CA THR A 165 4.55 2.96 -9.24
C THR A 165 3.57 4.13 -9.22
#